data_AF-A0A383RH94-F1
#
_entry.id   AF-A0A383RH94-F1
#
_cell.length_a   1.000
_cell.length_b   1.000
_cell.length_c   1.000
_cell.angle_alpha   90.00
_cell.angle_beta   90.00
_cell.angle_gamma   90.00
#
_symmetry.space_group_name_H-M   'P 1'
#
loop_
_entity.id
_entity.type
_entity.pdbx_description
1 polymer ?
#
loop_
_entity_poly.entity_id
_entity_poly.type
_entity_poly.pdbx_seq_one_letter_code
_entity_poly.pdbx_strand_id
1 'polypeptide(L)'
;MRTPVFELHIRPMIRAIDREHMRFAFDLWDYDQIVQHADDVAARVAVDMPPTNSGGPWPDEWVQLFRRWMTTGFKRLELGSAQYTWNQSTTAVTLQATGTYPAAGYKGWLQLESETDTEKTYVLYFEAPDNHPGGPPEDFNIRERYSATDNRTIFIRDNAGTHQIH
;
A
#
# COMPACT_ATOMS: atom_id res chain seq x y z
N MET A 1 -2.56 -19.20 -7.82
CA MET A 1 -3.09 -17.83 -7.96
C MET A 1 -2.52 -17.00 -6.82
N ARG A 2 -2.15 -15.73 -7.05
CA ARG A 2 -1.62 -14.85 -5.99
C ARG A 2 -2.70 -14.52 -4.97
N THR A 3 -2.35 -14.46 -3.69
CA THR A 3 -3.23 -13.98 -2.64
C THR A 3 -3.52 -12.49 -2.84
N PRO A 4 -4.79 -12.05 -2.90
CA PRO A 4 -5.11 -10.62 -2.95
C PRO A 4 -4.54 -9.89 -1.74
N VAL A 5 -4.17 -8.63 -1.93
CA VAL A 5 -3.53 -7.78 -0.90
C VAL A 5 -4.30 -6.48 -0.82
N PHE A 6 -4.65 -6.03 0.38
CA PHE A 6 -5.52 -4.88 0.61
C PHE A 6 -5.05 -3.62 -0.14
N GLU A 7 -3.84 -3.14 0.12
CA GLU A 7 -3.32 -1.86 -0.41
C GLU A 7 -3.16 -1.88 -1.93
N LEU A 8 -2.91 -3.07 -2.51
CA LEU A 8 -2.63 -3.25 -3.94
C LEU A 8 -3.87 -3.59 -4.77
N HIS A 9 -4.82 -4.33 -4.21
CA HIS A 9 -5.90 -4.94 -4.96
C HIS A 9 -7.29 -4.54 -4.45
N ILE A 10 -7.44 -4.20 -3.17
CA ILE A 10 -8.75 -3.90 -2.58
C ILE A 10 -8.99 -2.40 -2.48
N ARG A 11 -8.06 -1.69 -1.83
CA ARG A 11 -8.15 -0.24 -1.66
C ARG A 11 -8.33 0.51 -2.99
N PRO A 12 -7.65 0.15 -4.10
CA PRO A 12 -7.85 0.84 -5.39
C PRO A 12 -9.24 0.64 -6.03
N MET A 13 -10.00 -0.40 -5.66
CA MET A 13 -11.37 -0.60 -6.14
C MET A 13 -12.35 0.38 -5.48
N ILE A 14 -11.96 0.97 -4.35
CA ILE A 14 -12.78 1.89 -3.57
C ILE A 14 -12.43 3.30 -4.01
N ARG A 15 -13.39 3.99 -4.62
CA ARG A 15 -13.17 5.35 -5.12
C ARG A 15 -13.17 6.34 -3.97
N ALA A 16 -12.53 7.49 -4.15
CA ALA A 16 -12.50 8.55 -3.15
C ALA A 16 -13.93 9.00 -2.74
N ILE A 17 -14.86 9.06 -3.69
CA ILE A 17 -16.26 9.41 -3.42
C ILE A 17 -16.99 8.32 -2.62
N ASP A 18 -16.68 7.04 -2.85
CA ASP A 18 -17.28 5.93 -2.10
C ASP A 18 -16.85 6.01 -0.63
N ARG A 19 -15.55 6.24 -0.40
CA ARG A 19 -15.01 6.49 0.93
C ARG A 19 -15.72 7.66 1.59
N GLU A 20 -15.82 8.81 0.92
CA GLU A 20 -16.45 10.02 1.46
C GLU A 20 -17.90 9.76 1.86
N HIS A 21 -18.67 9.10 0.99
CA HIS A 21 -20.06 8.74 1.30
C HIS A 21 -20.19 7.77 2.47
N MET A 22 -19.16 6.99 2.81
CA MET A 22 -19.18 6.06 3.94
C MET A 22 -18.57 6.63 5.22
N ARG A 23 -17.90 7.79 5.18
CA ARG A 23 -17.24 8.41 6.34
C ARG A 23 -18.16 8.66 7.54
N PHE A 24 -19.48 8.67 7.36
CA PHE A 24 -20.45 8.75 8.47
C PHE A 24 -20.51 7.48 9.33
N ALA A 25 -20.09 6.34 8.80
CA ALA A 25 -20.09 5.05 9.49
C ALA A 25 -18.67 4.57 9.78
N PHE A 26 -17.82 4.45 8.75
CA PHE A 26 -16.42 4.04 8.86
C PHE A 26 -15.64 4.42 7.58
N ASP A 27 -14.32 4.31 7.64
CA ASP A 27 -13.41 4.61 6.54
C ASP A 27 -13.15 3.37 5.68
N LEU A 28 -13.62 3.40 4.44
CA LEU A 28 -13.39 2.30 3.48
C LEU A 28 -11.92 2.13 3.06
N TRP A 29 -11.04 3.09 3.34
CA TRP A 29 -9.60 2.94 3.11
C TRP A 29 -8.82 2.55 4.37
N ASP A 30 -9.48 2.47 5.52
CA ASP A 30 -8.88 1.93 6.74
C ASP A 30 -9.00 0.40 6.73
N TYR A 31 -7.85 -0.26 6.84
CA TYR A 31 -7.77 -1.72 6.79
C TYR A 31 -8.57 -2.37 7.93
N ASP A 32 -8.40 -1.89 9.16
CA ASP A 32 -8.99 -2.54 10.33
C ASP A 32 -10.52 -2.41 10.29
N GLN A 33 -11.01 -1.24 9.88
CA GLN A 33 -12.44 -1.00 9.70
C GLN A 33 -13.03 -1.81 8.54
N ILE A 34 -12.33 -1.93 7.40
CA ILE A 34 -12.85 -2.76 6.30
C ILE A 34 -12.87 -4.25 6.64
N VAL A 35 -11.91 -4.74 7.43
CA VAL A 35 -11.89 -6.13 7.93
C VAL A 35 -13.04 -6.35 8.91
N GLN A 36 -13.24 -5.41 9.84
CA GLN A 36 -14.34 -5.47 10.81
C GLN A 36 -15.72 -5.55 10.14
N HIS A 37 -15.90 -4.90 8.99
CA HIS A 37 -17.17 -4.82 8.26
C HIS A 37 -17.19 -5.64 6.96
N ALA A 38 -16.26 -6.58 6.78
CA ALA A 38 -16.03 -7.21 5.48
C ALA A 38 -17.27 -7.95 4.93
N ASP A 39 -18.02 -8.67 5.76
CA ASP A 39 -19.21 -9.39 5.31
C ASP A 39 -20.32 -8.44 4.83
N ASP A 40 -20.56 -7.34 5.56
CA ASP A 40 -21.54 -6.32 5.19
C ASP A 40 -21.14 -5.62 3.89
N VAL A 41 -19.85 -5.25 3.77
CA VAL A 41 -19.31 -4.66 2.55
C VAL A 41 -19.51 -5.63 1.38
N ALA A 42 -19.14 -6.92 1.51
CA ALA A 42 -19.30 -7.92 0.46
C ALA A 42 -20.76 -8.13 0.02
N ALA A 43 -21.71 -8.04 0.95
CA ALA A 43 -23.14 -8.16 0.65
C ALA A 43 -23.67 -6.94 -0.10
N ARG A 44 -23.23 -5.74 0.28
CA ARG A 44 -23.67 -4.46 -0.32
C ARG A 44 -23.06 -4.21 -1.68
N VAL A 45 -21.76 -4.44 -1.84
CA VAL A 45 -21.04 -4.09 -3.07
C VAL A 45 -21.51 -4.91 -4.28
N ALA A 46 -22.10 -6.07 -4.04
CA ALA A 46 -22.68 -6.92 -5.09
C ALA A 46 -24.10 -6.51 -5.50
N VAL A 47 -24.78 -5.66 -4.73
CA VAL A 47 -26.23 -5.44 -4.87
C VAL A 47 -26.56 -3.98 -5.15
N ASP A 48 -26.12 -3.07 -4.29
CA ASP A 48 -26.60 -1.68 -4.29
C ASP A 48 -25.52 -0.63 -3.99
N MET A 49 -24.28 -1.05 -3.70
CA MET A 49 -23.17 -0.15 -3.42
C MET A 49 -22.00 -0.31 -4.40
N PRO A 50 -21.37 0.79 -4.84
CA PRO A 50 -21.85 2.16 -4.75
C PRO A 50 -23.25 2.35 -5.37
N PRO A 51 -24.04 3.34 -4.92
CA PRO A 51 -25.35 3.62 -5.51
C PRO A 51 -25.27 3.84 -7.03
N THR A 52 -26.31 3.43 -7.78
CA THR A 52 -26.34 3.50 -9.25
C THR A 52 -26.14 4.89 -9.82
N ASN A 53 -26.55 5.94 -9.12
CA ASN A 53 -26.32 7.33 -9.52
C ASN A 53 -24.86 7.80 -9.33
N SER A 54 -24.05 7.04 -8.60
CA SER A 54 -22.68 7.42 -8.22
C SER A 54 -21.64 6.44 -8.73
N GLY A 55 -22.04 5.32 -9.36
CA GLY A 55 -21.13 4.31 -9.91
C GLY A 55 -21.76 2.95 -10.12
N GLY A 56 -22.82 2.63 -9.37
CA GLY A 56 -23.46 1.32 -9.39
C GLY A 56 -22.67 0.23 -8.66
N PRO A 57 -23.29 -0.95 -8.46
CA PRO A 57 -22.64 -2.08 -7.81
C PRO A 57 -21.33 -2.46 -8.46
N TRP A 58 -20.43 -3.06 -7.68
CA TRP A 58 -19.19 -3.61 -8.21
C TRP A 58 -19.48 -4.72 -9.23
N PRO A 59 -18.63 -4.85 -10.27
CA PRO A 59 -18.73 -5.97 -11.19
C PRO A 59 -18.34 -7.27 -10.47
N ASP A 60 -18.86 -8.41 -10.97
CA ASP A 60 -18.71 -9.72 -10.32
C ASP A 60 -17.25 -10.09 -10.03
N GLU A 61 -16.32 -9.74 -10.91
CA GLU A 61 -14.90 -10.00 -10.72
C GLU A 61 -14.30 -9.26 -9.52
N TRP A 62 -14.78 -8.05 -9.21
CA TRP A 62 -14.35 -7.28 -8.03
C TRP A 62 -14.93 -7.87 -6.76
N VAL A 63 -16.20 -8.28 -6.80
CA VAL A 63 -16.85 -8.99 -5.69
C VAL A 63 -16.12 -10.31 -5.39
N GLN A 64 -15.76 -11.06 -6.43
CA GLN A 64 -14.99 -12.30 -6.28
C GLN A 64 -13.57 -12.05 -5.74
N LEU A 65 -12.90 -10.98 -6.20
CA LEU A 65 -11.58 -10.60 -5.70
C LEU A 65 -11.64 -10.23 -4.21
N PHE A 66 -12.65 -9.47 -3.80
CA PHE A 66 -12.88 -9.10 -2.40
C PHE A 66 -13.17 -10.32 -1.53
N ARG A 67 -14.08 -11.21 -1.96
CA ARG A 67 -14.35 -12.47 -1.25
C ARG A 67 -13.12 -13.35 -1.14
N ARG A 68 -12.29 -13.42 -2.19
CA ARG A 68 -11.03 -14.17 -2.14
C ARG A 68 -10.08 -13.56 -1.10
N TRP A 69 -9.95 -12.24 -1.04
CA TRP A 69 -9.16 -11.57 -0.01
C TRP A 69 -9.63 -11.93 1.41
N MET A 70 -10.94 -11.92 1.65
CA MET A 70 -11.52 -12.33 2.94
C MET A 70 -11.16 -13.78 3.30
N THR A 71 -11.41 -14.71 2.37
CA THR A 71 -11.19 -16.15 2.60
C THR A 71 -9.72 -16.56 2.68
N THR A 72 -8.79 -15.69 2.22
CA THR A 72 -7.35 -15.92 2.30
C THR A 72 -6.69 -15.21 3.47
N GLY A 73 -7.48 -14.74 4.44
CA GLY A 73 -6.98 -14.20 5.70
C GLY A 73 -6.62 -12.72 5.66
N PHE A 74 -7.27 -11.94 4.79
CA PHE A 74 -7.17 -10.47 4.77
C PHE A 74 -5.74 -9.94 4.59
N LYS A 75 -4.92 -10.58 3.74
CA LYS A 75 -3.53 -10.18 3.54
C LYS A 75 -3.39 -8.67 3.25
N ARG A 76 -2.44 -8.02 3.92
CA ARG A 76 -2.06 -6.60 3.74
C ARG A 76 -0.55 -6.46 3.59
N LEU A 77 -0.12 -5.30 3.12
CA LEU A 77 1.27 -4.91 3.16
C LEU A 77 1.69 -4.57 4.59
N GLU A 78 2.91 -4.93 4.91
CA GLU A 78 3.57 -4.56 6.16
C GLU A 78 4.41 -3.30 5.94
N LEU A 79 4.60 -2.52 7.00
CA LEU A 79 5.60 -1.46 6.97
C LEU A 79 6.98 -2.08 7.22
N GLY A 80 7.92 -1.77 6.33
CA GLY A 80 9.30 -2.22 6.49
C GLY A 80 10.07 -1.39 7.52
N SER A 81 11.34 -1.72 7.68
CA SER A 81 12.32 -0.85 8.33
C SER A 81 13.62 -0.90 7.52
N ALA A 82 14.26 0.26 7.37
CA ALA A 82 15.49 0.38 6.60
C ALA A 82 16.37 1.51 7.13
N GLN A 83 17.62 1.50 6.67
CA GLN A 83 18.49 2.67 6.70
C GLN A 83 18.34 3.42 5.38
N TYR A 84 18.23 4.74 5.46
CA TYR A 84 17.98 5.60 4.30
C TYR A 84 19.20 6.47 3.99
N THR A 85 19.52 6.58 2.70
CA THR A 85 20.54 7.50 2.22
C THR A 85 20.03 8.31 1.04
N TRP A 86 20.42 9.58 1.00
CA TRP A 86 20.10 10.52 -0.07
C TRP A 86 21.38 10.97 -0.74
N ASN A 87 21.48 10.71 -2.05
CA ASN A 87 22.67 11.02 -2.84
C ASN A 87 22.27 11.87 -4.05
N GLN A 88 22.59 13.16 -4.02
CA GLN A 88 22.39 14.07 -5.15
C GLN A 88 23.67 14.17 -5.98
N SER A 89 23.54 13.94 -7.28
CA SER A 89 24.57 14.15 -8.29
C SER A 89 24.10 15.16 -9.33
N THR A 90 24.99 15.55 -10.25
CA THR A 90 24.63 16.43 -11.37
C THR A 90 23.61 15.81 -12.35
N THR A 91 23.45 14.49 -12.34
CA THR A 91 22.60 13.76 -13.32
C THR A 91 21.32 13.20 -12.73
N ALA A 92 21.28 13.00 -11.42
CA ALA A 92 20.09 12.56 -10.71
C ALA A 92 20.26 12.69 -9.20
N VAL A 93 19.13 12.62 -8.53
CA VAL A 93 19.09 12.27 -7.11
C VAL A 93 18.71 10.81 -6.94
N THR A 94 19.37 10.11 -6.02
CA THR A 94 19.06 8.72 -5.65
C THR A 94 18.68 8.66 -4.18
N LEU A 95 17.46 8.21 -3.91
CA LEU A 95 17.03 7.78 -2.59
C LEU A 95 17.25 6.28 -2.49
N GLN A 96 17.91 5.84 -1.44
CA GLN A 96 18.24 4.43 -1.24
C GLN A 96 17.82 3.97 0.14
N ALA A 97 17.13 2.82 0.20
CA ALA A 97 16.75 2.13 1.42
C ALA A 97 17.43 0.77 1.47
N THR A 98 18.19 0.50 2.53
CA THR A 98 18.90 -0.78 2.73
C THR A 98 18.58 -1.37 4.09
N GLY A 99 18.53 -2.69 4.16
CA GLY A 99 18.25 -3.43 5.38
C GLY A 99 18.11 -4.91 5.07
N THR A 100 17.49 -5.64 5.99
CA THR A 100 17.25 -7.08 5.84
C THR A 100 15.75 -7.34 5.99
N TYR A 101 15.20 -8.16 5.10
CA TYR A 101 13.80 -8.57 5.20
C TYR A 101 13.55 -9.44 6.44
N PRO A 102 12.30 -9.50 6.96
CA PRO A 102 11.97 -10.36 8.09
C PRO A 102 12.24 -11.85 7.84
N ALA A 103 12.07 -12.32 6.60
CA ALA A 103 12.37 -13.68 6.16
C ALA A 103 12.62 -13.72 4.65
N ALA A 104 13.09 -14.87 4.14
CA ALA A 104 13.24 -15.10 2.71
C ALA A 104 11.91 -14.94 1.94
N GLY A 105 12.00 -14.43 0.72
CA GLY A 105 10.86 -14.33 -0.21
C GLY A 105 9.99 -13.08 -0.04
N TYR A 106 10.30 -12.21 0.92
CA TYR A 106 9.70 -10.89 1.01
C TYR A 106 10.06 -10.03 -0.20
N LYS A 107 9.16 -9.12 -0.56
CA LYS A 107 9.41 -8.07 -1.55
C LYS A 107 9.20 -6.72 -0.90
N GLY A 108 10.05 -5.75 -1.22
CA GLY A 108 9.93 -4.39 -0.70
C GLY A 108 10.11 -3.34 -1.78
N TRP A 109 9.44 -2.20 -1.58
CA TRP A 109 9.57 -1.02 -2.44
C TRP A 109 9.19 0.25 -1.67
N LEU A 110 9.58 1.40 -2.20
CA LEU A 110 9.14 2.70 -1.74
C LEU A 110 7.92 3.13 -2.57
N GLN A 111 6.76 3.20 -1.94
CA GLN A 111 5.55 3.69 -2.60
C GLN A 111 5.42 5.19 -2.37
N LEU A 112 5.31 5.98 -3.44
CA LEU A 112 4.91 7.38 -3.32
C LEU A 112 3.47 7.44 -2.79
N GLU A 113 3.28 8.06 -1.63
CA GLU A 113 1.98 8.25 -0.98
C GLU A 113 1.43 9.65 -1.25
N SER A 114 2.28 10.67 -1.21
CA SER A 114 1.92 12.04 -1.55
C SER A 114 3.08 12.79 -2.19
N GLU A 115 2.75 13.70 -3.11
CA GLU A 115 3.68 14.63 -3.73
C GLU A 115 3.03 16.00 -3.78
N THR A 116 3.73 17.00 -3.28
CA THR A 116 3.39 18.42 -3.37
C THR A 116 4.49 19.15 -4.13
N ASP A 117 4.34 20.46 -4.32
CA ASP A 117 5.39 21.26 -4.95
C ASP A 117 6.70 21.27 -4.14
N THR A 118 6.62 21.08 -2.83
CA THR A 118 7.76 21.20 -1.91
C THR A 118 8.18 19.88 -1.26
N GLU A 119 7.34 18.85 -1.27
CA GLU A 119 7.56 17.63 -0.48
C GLU A 119 7.16 16.36 -1.22
N LYS A 120 7.83 15.25 -0.91
CA LYS A 120 7.36 13.91 -1.25
C LYS A 120 7.34 13.04 -0.02
N THR A 121 6.24 12.32 0.18
CA THR A 121 6.14 11.30 1.22
C THR A 121 6.09 9.92 0.58
N TYR A 122 7.06 9.08 0.93
CA TYR A 122 7.11 7.68 0.58
C TYR A 122 6.68 6.82 1.76
N VAL A 123 6.24 5.60 1.46
CA VAL A 123 6.00 4.55 2.45
C VAL A 123 6.85 3.35 2.06
N LEU A 124 7.64 2.82 2.99
CA LEU A 124 8.35 1.57 2.79
C LEU A 124 7.40 0.41 3.05
N TYR A 125 6.93 -0.24 1.99
CA TYR A 125 6.09 -1.42 2.10
C TYR A 125 6.91 -2.69 1.90
N PHE A 126 6.58 -3.70 2.71
CA PHE A 126 6.99 -5.07 2.55
C PHE A 126 5.76 -5.94 2.26
N GLU A 127 5.87 -6.82 1.27
CA GLU A 127 4.90 -7.86 0.97
C GLU A 127 5.49 -9.21 1.39
N ALA A 128 4.87 -9.85 2.38
CA ALA A 128 5.18 -11.22 2.75
C ALA A 128 4.89 -12.19 1.58
N PRO A 129 5.67 -13.26 1.39
CA PRO A 129 5.36 -14.28 0.38
C PRO A 129 4.03 -14.97 0.69
N ASP A 130 3.36 -15.51 -0.34
CA ASP A 130 2.11 -16.27 -0.14
C ASP A 130 2.34 -17.56 0.66
N ASN A 131 3.49 -18.19 0.46
CA ASN A 131 3.96 -19.32 1.25
C ASN A 131 5.34 -18.96 1.80
N HIS A 132 5.55 -19.10 3.11
CA HIS A 132 6.87 -18.90 3.71
C HIS A 132 7.82 -20.00 3.22
N PRO A 133 8.84 -19.68 2.42
CA PRO A 133 9.68 -20.70 1.80
C PRO A 133 10.60 -21.40 2.80
N GLY A 134 10.70 -20.91 4.04
CA GLY A 134 11.67 -21.39 5.03
C GLY A 134 13.09 -21.06 4.57
N GLY A 135 13.63 -19.92 5.00
CA GLY A 135 14.97 -19.48 4.58
C GLY A 135 15.48 -18.34 5.45
N PRO A 136 16.80 -18.07 5.42
CA PRO A 136 17.39 -16.98 6.18
C PRO A 136 16.84 -15.62 5.69
N PRO A 137 16.82 -14.61 6.56
CA PRO A 137 16.60 -13.22 6.16
C PRO A 137 17.53 -12.82 4.99
N GLU A 138 16.97 -12.10 4.01
CA GLU A 138 17.70 -11.63 2.83
C GLU A 138 17.90 -10.11 2.91
N ASP A 139 19.09 -9.65 2.53
CA ASP A 139 19.36 -8.22 2.43
C ASP A 139 18.66 -7.62 1.21
N PHE A 140 18.20 -6.39 1.35
CA PHE A 140 17.60 -5.62 0.27
C PHE A 140 18.30 -4.29 0.04
N ASN A 141 18.19 -3.83 -1.20
CA ASN A 141 18.67 -2.53 -1.64
C ASN A 141 17.67 -1.93 -2.63
N ILE A 142 16.75 -1.14 -2.09
CA ILE A 142 15.69 -0.46 -2.86
C ILE A 142 16.21 0.93 -3.23
N ARG A 143 16.05 1.31 -4.49
CA ARG A 143 16.52 2.60 -5.00
C ARG A 143 15.44 3.28 -5.83
N GLU A 144 15.18 4.53 -5.50
CA GLU A 144 14.39 5.45 -6.31
C GLU A 144 15.30 6.52 -6.90
N ARG A 145 15.06 6.88 -8.15
CA ARG A 145 15.88 7.86 -8.89
C ARG A 145 14.99 8.97 -9.41
N TYR A 146 15.36 10.21 -9.09
CA TYR A 146 14.64 11.42 -9.49
C TYR A 146 15.52 12.34 -10.33
N SER A 147 14.91 13.39 -10.88
CA SER A 147 15.64 14.46 -11.54
C SER A 147 16.70 15.05 -10.61
N ALA A 148 17.87 15.40 -11.13
CA ALA A 148 18.92 16.10 -10.38
C ALA A 148 18.45 17.44 -9.81
N THR A 149 17.41 18.01 -10.42
CA THR A 149 16.81 19.29 -10.06
C THR A 149 15.67 19.16 -9.05
N ASP A 150 15.30 17.94 -8.65
CA ASP A 150 14.27 17.71 -7.63
C ASP A 150 14.88 18.01 -6.24
N ASN A 151 14.49 19.14 -5.67
CA ASN A 151 14.98 19.67 -4.40
C ASN A 151 13.90 19.65 -3.30
N ARG A 152 12.86 18.84 -3.49
CA ARG A 152 11.78 18.69 -2.53
C ARG A 152 12.25 17.96 -1.29
N THR A 153 11.70 18.34 -0.14
CA THR A 153 11.91 17.64 1.13
C THR A 153 11.36 16.22 1.00
N ILE A 154 12.12 15.23 1.45
CA ILE A 154 11.72 13.82 1.33
C ILE A 154 11.42 13.25 2.70
N PHE A 155 10.20 12.76 2.85
CA PHE A 155 9.75 12.00 4.00
C PHE A 155 9.56 10.53 3.64
N ILE A 156 9.93 9.63 4.54
CA ILE A 156 9.65 8.20 4.42
C ILE A 156 8.96 7.73 5.68
N ARG A 157 7.78 7.13 5.53
CA ARG A 157 7.09 6.41 6.59
C ARG A 157 7.43 4.92 6.53
N ASP A 158 7.87 4.38 7.65
CA ASP A 158 8.18 2.97 7.84
C ASP A 158 7.58 2.50 9.19
N ASN A 159 7.95 1.31 9.65
CA ASN A 159 7.47 0.76 10.92
C ASN A 159 7.98 1.52 12.17
N ALA A 160 9.09 2.26 12.05
CA ALA A 160 9.64 3.08 13.13
C ALA A 160 9.05 4.50 13.17
N GLY A 161 8.30 4.90 12.14
CA GLY A 161 7.63 6.20 12.06
C GLY A 161 7.94 6.93 10.76
N THR A 162 7.88 8.27 10.80
CA THR A 162 8.22 9.12 9.66
C THR A 162 9.62 9.69 9.81
N HIS A 163 10.44 9.53 8.79
CA HIS A 163 11.83 10.00 8.72
C HIS A 163 11.94 11.10 7.68
N GLN A 164 12.53 12.24 8.03
CA GLN A 164 12.94 13.24 7.05
C GLN A 164 14.35 12.90 6.56
N ILE A 165 14.51 12.72 5.25
CA ILE A 165 15.76 12.25 4.62
C ILE A 165 16.53 13.38 3.94
N HIS A 166 15.79 14.30 3.31
CA HIS A 166 16.30 15.49 2.64
C HIS A 166 15.45 16.68 3.04
#